data_AF-K8AJQ1-F1
#
_entry.id   AF-K8AJQ1-F1
#
_cell.length_a   1.000
_cell.length_b   1.000
_cell.length_c   1.000
_cell.angle_alpha   90.00
_cell.angle_beta   90.00
_cell.angle_gamma   90.00
#
_symmetry.space_group_name_H-M   'P 1'
#
loop_
_entity.id
_entity.type
_entity.pdbx_description
1 polymer ?
#
loop_
_entity_poly.entity_id
_entity_poly.type
_entity_poly.pdbx_seq_one_letter_code
_entity_poly.pdbx_strand_id
1 'polypeptide(L)'
;MHYNSSRTGIRLIGPKPAWARPDGGEAGMHPSNIHDNAYAFGTVDFTGDMPVILGPDGPSLGGFVCPATVIDADLWKLGQLKAGDTLTFVPVTLENADTTAPTAFAPEQAQTLPSPVLWQDAARDGMPAMTVRAAGDRFLLVEYGEQKLDIALRFRVHALMQQLERQPQPGRLEMTPGIRSLQIHFDPTICPRAILLKTLIEADLGLGDLRDARVPSRTVWLPLSWDDAACREAISRYTQSVRPGAPWCPSNIEFIRRINGLESVEQVKETVFNAAYLVMGLGDVYLGAPVATPLDPRHRLVTTKYNPARTWTAENSVGIGGAYLCVYGMEGPGGYQFVGRTLQMWNRDRKTRDFTQPWLLRFFDQIRFYPVTHEALAEIRERFPWGDYPLRVEEGEFSLRDYQHMLEQESASIGAFQHKRQQAFDEELARWRADGQFTFDSALAEQEDIVEAIPEHCCGVESQVAGSVWQWLVQPGEQVSEGQIIGILESMKMEIPVTSPVTGTIRTLQRQQGHQVQAGQLLMLIEKAA
;
A
#
# COMPACT_ATOMS: atom_id res chain seq x y z
N MET A 1 -13.83 14.54 9.29
CA MET A 1 -13.76 13.14 8.82
C MET A 1 -14.15 13.06 7.35
N HIS A 2 -13.36 12.39 6.50
CA HIS A 2 -13.62 12.32 5.05
C HIS A 2 -14.58 11.17 4.68
N TYR A 3 -15.38 11.34 3.62
CA TYR A 3 -16.39 10.35 3.20
C TYR A 3 -15.80 9.03 2.68
N ASN A 4 -14.60 9.06 2.06
CA ASN A 4 -13.81 7.87 1.72
C ASN A 4 -13.16 7.20 2.95
N SER A 5 -14.00 6.78 3.90
CA SER A 5 -13.63 6.02 5.10
C SER A 5 -14.38 4.68 5.12
N SER A 6 -13.70 3.60 5.52
CA SER A 6 -14.29 2.26 5.65
C SER A 6 -13.52 1.41 6.67
N ARG A 7 -13.83 0.12 6.79
CA ARG A 7 -13.10 -0.82 7.67
C ARG A 7 -11.61 -0.96 7.32
N THR A 8 -11.23 -0.62 6.08
CA THR A 8 -9.82 -0.57 5.64
C THR A 8 -9.07 0.63 6.22
N GLY A 9 -9.78 1.68 6.60
CA GLY A 9 -9.19 2.88 7.19
C GLY A 9 -10.08 4.10 7.10
N ILE A 10 -9.83 5.03 8.00
CA ILE A 10 -10.61 6.22 8.25
C ILE A 10 -9.82 7.43 7.77
N ARG A 11 -10.28 8.05 6.68
CA ARG A 11 -9.55 9.16 6.07
C ARG A 11 -9.86 10.47 6.77
N LEU A 12 -8.80 11.24 7.03
CA LEU A 12 -8.88 12.49 7.78
C LEU A 12 -8.66 13.69 6.86
N ILE A 13 -9.28 14.81 7.22
CA ILE A 13 -9.04 16.13 6.65
C ILE A 13 -8.50 16.97 7.81
N GLY A 14 -7.36 17.62 7.61
CA GLY A 14 -6.66 18.31 8.68
C GLY A 14 -5.47 19.14 8.18
N PRO A 15 -4.65 19.66 9.11
CA PRO A 15 -3.49 20.46 8.76
C PRO A 15 -2.47 19.66 7.94
N LYS A 16 -1.83 20.31 6.97
CA LYS A 16 -0.73 19.71 6.20
C LYS A 16 0.51 19.55 7.10
N PRO A 17 1.24 18.43 6.99
CA PRO A 17 2.45 18.19 7.78
C PRO A 17 3.60 19.10 7.36
N ALA A 18 4.46 19.45 8.31
CA ALA A 18 5.76 20.07 8.05
C ALA A 18 6.83 18.97 8.08
N TRP A 19 7.39 18.64 6.92
CA TRP A 19 8.33 17.51 6.78
C TRP A 19 9.75 17.89 7.18
N ALA A 20 10.41 17.01 7.94
CA ALA A 20 11.80 17.16 8.36
C ALA A 20 12.84 16.77 7.27
N ARG A 21 12.38 16.21 6.16
CA ARG A 21 13.21 15.74 5.04
C ARG A 21 12.63 16.25 3.70
N PRO A 22 13.48 16.48 2.69
CA PRO A 22 13.03 16.99 1.39
C PRO A 22 12.34 15.94 0.51
N ASP A 23 12.66 14.66 0.69
CA ASP A 23 12.12 13.54 -0.09
C ASP A 23 12.28 12.20 0.65
N GLY A 24 11.79 11.13 0.01
CA GLY A 24 11.77 9.78 0.55
C GLY A 24 13.00 8.92 0.25
N GLY A 25 13.94 9.40 -0.57
CA GLY A 25 15.03 8.61 -1.16
C GLY A 25 14.54 7.46 -2.05
N GLU A 26 15.23 6.31 -2.01
CA GLU A 26 14.88 5.12 -2.82
C GLU A 26 13.50 4.51 -2.48
N ALA A 27 12.90 4.91 -1.36
CA ALA A 27 11.56 4.48 -0.95
C ALA A 27 10.42 5.27 -1.64
N GLY A 28 10.72 6.42 -2.24
CA GLY A 28 9.74 7.25 -2.95
C GLY A 28 10.07 8.74 -2.90
N MET A 29 9.36 9.56 -3.67
CA MET A 29 9.66 11.00 -3.79
C MET A 29 9.06 11.86 -2.68
N HIS A 30 7.99 11.38 -2.04
CA HIS A 30 7.33 12.16 -1.01
C HIS A 30 8.11 12.02 0.31
N PRO A 31 8.30 13.10 1.10
CA PRO A 31 8.97 13.02 2.39
C PRO A 31 8.35 12.00 3.37
N SER A 32 7.06 11.72 3.22
CA SER A 32 6.37 10.69 4.01
C SER A 32 6.74 9.26 3.63
N ASN A 33 7.37 9.04 2.47
CA ASN A 33 7.76 7.70 2.05
C ASN A 33 8.88 7.14 2.90
N ILE A 34 8.78 5.87 3.25
CA ILE A 34 9.80 5.09 3.97
C ILE A 34 9.95 3.72 3.32
N HIS A 35 11.08 3.06 3.56
CA HIS A 35 11.23 1.66 3.20
C HIS A 35 10.17 0.84 3.93
N ASP A 36 9.42 0.04 3.17
CA ASP A 36 8.16 -0.49 3.61
C ASP A 36 8.31 -1.31 4.92
N ASN A 37 7.47 -1.00 5.90
CA ASN A 37 7.43 -1.65 7.21
C ASN A 37 6.01 -2.07 7.58
N ALA A 38 5.89 -2.85 8.65
CA ALA A 38 4.58 -3.28 9.14
C ALA A 38 3.90 -2.14 9.92
N TYR A 39 2.58 -2.07 9.80
CA TYR A 39 1.73 -1.10 10.46
C TYR A 39 0.95 -1.70 11.62
N ALA A 40 0.74 -0.89 12.66
CA ALA A 40 -0.12 -1.23 13.78
C ALA A 40 -1.58 -0.88 13.48
N PHE A 41 -2.51 -1.63 14.04
CA PHE A 41 -3.94 -1.28 13.97
C PHE A 41 -4.19 0.07 14.64
N GLY A 42 -5.03 0.91 14.04
CA GLY A 42 -5.32 2.26 14.56
C GLY A 42 -4.17 3.25 14.37
N THR A 43 -3.11 2.90 13.64
CA THR A 43 -2.04 3.85 13.34
C THR A 43 -2.50 4.92 12.35
N VAL A 44 -2.02 6.15 12.53
CA VAL A 44 -2.31 7.28 11.64
C VAL A 44 -1.25 7.28 10.54
N ASP A 45 -1.59 6.73 9.38
CA ASP A 45 -0.71 6.60 8.24
C ASP A 45 -0.78 7.83 7.32
N PHE A 46 0.37 8.40 6.95
CA PHE A 46 0.46 9.57 6.06
C PHE A 46 0.73 9.18 4.60
N THR A 47 -0.35 8.85 3.89
CA THR A 47 -0.34 8.59 2.44
C THR A 47 -0.12 9.88 1.63
N GLY A 48 1.11 10.37 1.62
CA GLY A 48 1.44 11.72 1.19
C GLY A 48 1.17 12.73 2.31
N ASP A 49 0.48 13.83 1.99
CA ASP A 49 0.06 14.84 2.96
C ASP A 49 -1.32 14.55 3.59
N MET A 50 -1.98 13.47 3.18
CA MET A 50 -3.31 13.09 3.68
C MET A 50 -3.23 11.91 4.66
N PRO A 51 -3.66 12.09 5.92
CA PRO A 51 -3.66 11.03 6.91
C PRO A 51 -4.87 10.09 6.79
N VAL A 52 -4.65 8.82 7.11
CA VAL A 52 -5.67 7.79 7.27
C VAL A 52 -5.40 6.96 8.52
N ILE A 53 -6.39 6.79 9.38
CA ILE A 53 -6.28 5.88 10.53
C ILE A 53 -6.54 4.46 10.03
N LEU A 54 -5.59 3.54 10.16
CA LEU A 54 -5.72 2.19 9.64
C LEU A 54 -6.73 1.38 10.46
N GLY A 55 -7.71 0.81 9.76
CA GLY A 55 -8.76 -0.01 10.37
C GLY A 55 -8.37 -1.49 10.48
N PRO A 56 -9.28 -2.33 10.99
CA PRO A 56 -9.03 -3.77 11.15
C PRO A 56 -8.85 -4.52 9.82
N ASP A 57 -9.43 -4.02 8.73
CA ASP A 57 -9.22 -4.57 7.38
C ASP A 57 -8.16 -3.75 6.61
N GLY A 58 -7.32 -3.00 7.34
CA GLY A 58 -6.31 -2.11 6.79
C GLY A 58 -5.06 -2.85 6.31
N PRO A 59 -4.18 -2.13 5.57
CA PRO A 59 -2.95 -2.70 5.06
C PRO A 59 -2.02 -3.11 6.21
N SER A 60 -1.35 -4.26 6.08
CA SER A 60 -0.39 -4.75 7.06
C SER A 60 1.00 -4.16 6.88
N LEU A 61 1.45 -4.03 5.62
CA LEU A 61 2.79 -3.55 5.26
C LEU A 61 2.63 -2.37 4.30
N GLY A 62 3.39 -1.30 4.49
CA GLY A 62 3.39 -0.16 3.57
C GLY A 62 4.57 0.79 3.76
N GLY A 63 4.68 1.74 2.83
CA GLY A 63 5.86 2.60 2.67
C GLY A 63 5.61 4.07 2.99
N PHE A 64 4.87 4.34 4.07
CA PHE A 64 4.53 5.67 4.55
C PHE A 64 4.71 5.78 6.07
N VAL A 65 5.09 6.96 6.57
CA VAL A 65 5.31 7.21 8.00
C VAL A 65 4.01 7.24 8.79
N CYS A 66 4.09 6.74 10.03
CA CYS A 66 3.00 6.72 11.00
C CYS A 66 3.41 7.44 12.29
N PRO A 67 3.07 8.73 12.49
CA PRO A 67 3.51 9.50 13.66
C PRO A 67 2.80 9.14 14.97
N ALA A 68 1.63 8.50 14.92
CA ALA A 68 0.85 8.17 16.11
C ALA A 68 0.01 6.90 15.90
N THR A 69 -0.35 6.23 17.00
CA THR A 69 -1.26 5.08 17.00
C THR A 69 -2.31 5.28 18.08
N VAL A 70 -3.59 5.08 17.72
CA VAL A 70 -4.69 5.06 18.68
C VAL A 70 -4.52 3.85 19.58
N ILE A 71 -4.56 4.07 20.90
CA ILE A 71 -4.36 3.00 21.87
C ILE A 71 -5.48 1.96 21.77
N ASP A 72 -5.18 0.71 22.14
CA ASP A 72 -6.13 -0.42 22.06
C ASP A 72 -7.48 -0.09 22.74
N ALA A 73 -7.43 0.52 23.93
CA ALA A 73 -8.61 0.89 24.70
C ALA A 73 -9.56 1.90 24.01
N ASP A 74 -9.05 2.64 23.02
CA ASP A 74 -9.77 3.69 22.28
C ASP A 74 -10.13 3.28 20.84
N LEU A 75 -9.69 2.12 20.36
CA LEU A 75 -9.97 1.67 18.99
C LEU A 75 -11.48 1.60 18.69
N TRP A 76 -12.32 1.30 19.68
CA TRP A 76 -13.77 1.25 19.51
C TRP A 76 -14.38 2.60 19.09
N LYS A 77 -13.77 3.72 19.51
CA LYS A 77 -14.22 5.08 19.14
C LYS A 77 -14.14 5.28 17.64
N LEU A 78 -13.12 4.71 16.99
CA LEU A 78 -12.94 4.76 15.54
C LEU A 78 -14.12 4.13 14.80
N GLY A 79 -14.67 3.04 15.32
CA GLY A 79 -15.83 2.36 14.74
C GLY A 79 -17.15 3.13 14.85
N GLN A 80 -17.18 4.24 15.60
CA GLN A 80 -18.37 5.09 15.76
C GLN A 80 -18.34 6.33 14.84
N LEU A 81 -17.20 6.63 14.21
CA LEU A 81 -17.03 7.84 13.42
C LEU A 81 -17.82 7.80 12.12
N LYS A 82 -18.38 8.94 11.74
CA LYS A 82 -19.11 9.17 10.48
C LYS A 82 -18.43 10.27 9.65
N ALA A 83 -18.74 10.31 8.36
CA ALA A 83 -18.31 11.42 7.51
C ALA A 83 -18.81 12.75 8.10
N GLY A 84 -17.96 13.78 8.12
CA GLY A 84 -18.26 15.07 8.76
C GLY A 84 -17.87 15.19 10.23
N ASP A 85 -17.71 14.09 10.98
CA ASP A 85 -17.31 14.15 12.39
C ASP A 85 -15.93 14.83 12.58
N THR A 86 -15.75 15.45 13.74
CA THR A 86 -14.47 16.04 14.18
C THR A 86 -13.85 15.20 15.29
N LEU A 87 -12.53 15.07 15.28
CA LEU A 87 -11.78 14.39 16.34
C LEU A 87 -10.53 15.20 16.71
N THR A 88 -9.99 14.92 17.90
CA THR A 88 -8.72 15.48 18.36
C THR A 88 -7.92 14.35 19.01
N PHE A 89 -6.67 14.17 18.57
CA PHE A 89 -5.77 13.20 19.18
C PHE A 89 -5.20 13.77 20.48
N VAL A 90 -5.21 12.94 21.52
CA VAL A 90 -4.72 13.29 22.84
C VAL A 90 -3.54 12.36 23.17
N PRO A 91 -2.38 12.89 23.57
CA PRO A 91 -1.23 12.06 23.89
C PRO A 91 -1.45 11.31 25.21
N VAL A 92 -1.02 10.06 25.25
CA VAL A 92 -1.08 9.17 26.42
C VAL A 92 0.29 8.53 26.61
N THR A 93 0.71 8.30 27.85
CA THR A 93 1.95 7.55 28.13
C THR A 93 1.73 6.06 27.88
N LEU A 94 2.80 5.33 27.58
CA LEU A 94 2.67 3.89 27.32
C LEU A 94 2.27 3.13 28.59
N GLU A 95 2.71 3.59 29.76
CA GLU A 95 2.36 3.03 31.07
C GLU A 95 0.87 3.19 31.36
N ASN A 96 0.29 4.35 31.01
CA ASN A 96 -1.14 4.59 31.17
C ASN A 96 -1.93 3.75 30.16
N ALA A 97 -1.47 3.66 28.90
CA ALA A 97 -2.13 2.87 27.87
C ALA A 97 -2.17 1.37 28.22
N ASP A 98 -1.10 0.82 28.82
CA ASP A 98 -1.01 -0.59 29.23
C ASP A 98 -2.03 -0.99 30.31
N THR A 99 -2.40 -0.03 31.15
CA THR A 99 -3.28 -0.26 32.31
C THR A 99 -4.70 0.23 32.10
N THR A 100 -4.95 0.98 31.01
CA THR A 100 -6.28 1.48 30.68
C THR A 100 -7.17 0.34 30.19
N ALA A 101 -8.29 0.12 30.89
CA ALA A 101 -9.26 -0.88 30.49
C ALA A 101 -9.93 -0.50 29.15
N PRO A 102 -10.25 -1.48 28.28
CA PRO A 102 -11.07 -1.23 27.09
C PRO A 102 -12.36 -0.54 27.50
N THR A 103 -12.74 0.55 26.81
CA THR A 103 -13.95 1.38 27.08
C THR A 103 -13.87 2.38 28.24
N ALA A 104 -12.71 2.57 28.88
CA ALA A 104 -12.55 3.65 29.85
C ALA A 104 -12.83 5.03 29.23
N PHE A 105 -13.73 5.80 29.86
CA PHE A 105 -14.03 7.17 29.44
C PHE A 105 -12.90 8.09 29.89
N ALA A 106 -11.92 8.28 29.00
CA ALA A 106 -10.76 9.18 29.11
C ALA A 106 -9.54 8.60 29.86
N PRO A 107 -8.50 8.11 29.14
CA PRO A 107 -7.21 7.84 29.75
C PRO A 107 -6.58 9.14 30.28
N GLU A 108 -5.74 9.02 31.31
CA GLU A 108 -4.96 10.14 31.82
C GLU A 108 -3.99 10.65 30.73
N GLN A 109 -4.11 11.95 30.43
CA GLN A 109 -3.41 12.59 29.33
C GLN A 109 -1.96 12.87 29.71
N ALA A 110 -1.03 12.64 28.77
CA ALA A 110 0.35 13.02 28.95
C ALA A 110 0.51 14.55 28.89
N GLN A 111 1.23 15.13 29.86
CA GLN A 111 1.49 16.57 29.91
C GLN A 111 2.45 17.04 28.79
N THR A 112 3.29 16.14 28.29
CA THR A 112 4.25 16.38 27.22
C THR A 112 4.21 15.24 26.22
N LEU A 113 4.47 15.52 24.94
CA LEU A 113 4.58 14.49 23.90
C LEU A 113 5.79 13.57 24.20
N PRO A 114 5.58 12.27 24.47
CA PRO A 114 6.68 11.35 24.73
C PRO A 114 7.45 11.06 23.44
N SER A 115 8.74 10.74 23.58
CA SER A 115 9.53 10.23 22.45
C SER A 115 9.02 8.84 22.07
N PRO A 116 8.79 8.55 20.78
CA PRO A 116 8.47 7.19 20.33
C PRO A 116 9.70 6.28 20.35
N VAL A 117 10.92 6.81 20.50
CA VAL A 117 12.16 6.04 20.53
C VAL A 117 12.40 5.54 21.95
N LEU A 118 12.32 4.22 22.13
CA LEU A 118 12.49 3.55 23.43
C LEU A 118 13.93 3.12 23.69
N TRP A 119 14.67 2.79 22.63
CA TRP A 119 16.06 2.37 22.71
C TRP A 119 16.78 2.59 21.39
N GLN A 120 18.07 2.91 21.46
CA GLN A 120 18.94 3.03 20.30
C GLN A 120 20.33 2.51 20.63
N ASP A 121 20.96 1.91 19.62
CA ASP A 121 22.36 1.50 19.68
C ASP A 121 23.07 1.77 18.35
N ALA A 122 24.34 2.13 18.47
CA ALA A 122 25.18 2.47 17.32
C ALA A 122 25.72 1.20 16.64
N ALA A 123 26.04 1.33 15.35
CA ALA A 123 26.68 0.24 14.61
C ALA A 123 28.07 -0.07 15.21
N ARG A 124 28.37 -1.36 15.42
CA ARG A 124 29.68 -1.86 15.89
C ARG A 124 29.85 -3.33 15.56
N ASP A 125 31.09 -3.80 15.45
CA ASP A 125 31.44 -5.22 15.33
C ASP A 125 30.66 -5.98 14.23
N GLY A 126 30.43 -5.34 13.08
CA GLY A 126 29.66 -5.90 11.96
C GLY A 126 28.14 -5.85 12.14
N MET A 127 27.64 -5.41 13.29
CA MET A 127 26.22 -5.18 13.55
C MET A 127 25.82 -3.76 13.10
N PRO A 128 24.69 -3.59 12.38
CA PRO A 128 24.16 -2.28 12.04
C PRO A 128 23.62 -1.57 13.30
N ALA A 129 23.43 -0.26 13.21
CA ALA A 129 22.70 0.47 14.24
C ALA A 129 21.28 -0.11 14.40
N MET A 130 20.73 -0.07 15.60
CA MET A 130 19.39 -0.56 15.89
C MET A 130 18.60 0.51 16.65
N THR A 131 17.35 0.71 16.27
CA THR A 131 16.41 1.59 16.97
C THR A 131 15.15 0.80 17.28
N VAL A 132 14.67 0.84 18.53
CA VAL A 132 13.39 0.27 18.92
C VAL A 132 12.42 1.41 19.21
N ARG A 133 11.30 1.43 18.50
CA ARG A 133 10.23 2.41 18.65
C ARG A 133 8.98 1.80 19.26
N ALA A 134 8.23 2.60 19.99
CA ALA A 134 6.83 2.34 20.25
C ALA A 134 6.02 2.55 18.96
N ALA A 135 5.17 1.59 18.62
CA ALA A 135 4.25 1.66 17.48
C ALA A 135 2.79 1.56 17.97
N GLY A 136 2.46 2.29 19.03
CA GLY A 136 1.26 2.10 19.84
C GLY A 136 1.56 1.35 21.13
N ASP A 137 0.53 1.09 21.94
CA ASP A 137 0.66 0.39 23.22
C ASP A 137 0.92 -1.12 23.04
N ARG A 138 0.44 -1.70 21.94
CA ARG A 138 0.54 -3.15 21.63
C ARG A 138 1.66 -3.55 20.70
N PHE A 139 2.47 -2.62 20.21
CA PHE A 139 3.49 -2.92 19.20
C PHE A 139 4.85 -2.26 19.50
N LEU A 140 5.91 -3.03 19.27
CA LEU A 140 7.28 -2.52 19.15
C LEU A 140 7.75 -2.63 17.71
N LEU A 141 8.45 -1.62 17.21
CA LEU A 141 9.07 -1.63 15.89
C LEU A 141 10.59 -1.56 16.04
N VAL A 142 11.27 -2.66 15.71
CA VAL A 142 12.73 -2.73 15.60
C VAL A 142 13.13 -2.27 14.21
N GLU A 143 14.06 -1.34 14.09
CA GLU A 143 14.58 -0.79 12.84
C GLU A 143 16.11 -0.89 12.78
N TYR A 144 16.67 -1.31 11.65
CA TYR A 144 18.12 -1.48 11.48
C TYR A 144 18.75 -0.51 10.49
N GLY A 145 19.93 0.01 10.82
CA GLY A 145 20.78 0.79 9.92
C GLY A 145 20.17 2.12 9.48
N GLU A 146 20.75 2.70 8.44
CA GLU A 146 20.24 3.90 7.79
C GLU A 146 18.96 3.62 6.99
N GLN A 147 18.22 4.67 6.61
CA GLN A 147 17.05 4.55 5.73
C GLN A 147 17.48 4.35 4.28
N LYS A 148 18.00 3.15 3.97
CA LYS A 148 18.40 2.73 2.62
C LYS A 148 17.94 1.30 2.32
N LEU A 149 17.85 0.97 1.03
CA LEU A 149 17.58 -0.39 0.59
C LEU A 149 18.86 -1.23 0.66
N ASP A 150 19.00 -1.98 1.75
CA ASP A 150 20.13 -2.88 1.99
C ASP A 150 19.62 -4.28 2.39
N ILE A 151 19.93 -5.27 1.55
CA ILE A 151 19.52 -6.67 1.75
C ILE A 151 20.15 -7.28 3.01
N ALA A 152 21.33 -6.80 3.43
CA ALA A 152 21.96 -7.25 4.68
C ALA A 152 21.11 -6.90 5.91
N LEU A 153 20.44 -5.74 5.90
CA LEU A 153 19.53 -5.35 6.97
C LEU A 153 18.33 -6.30 7.04
N ARG A 154 17.80 -6.72 5.88
CA ARG A 154 16.69 -7.69 5.84
C ARG A 154 17.10 -9.07 6.35
N PHE A 155 18.35 -9.47 6.09
CA PHE A 155 18.94 -10.68 6.67
C PHE A 155 18.94 -10.62 8.19
N ARG A 156 19.37 -9.49 8.78
CA ARG A 156 19.36 -9.31 10.23
C ARG A 156 17.93 -9.35 10.80
N VAL A 157 16.97 -8.69 10.15
CA VAL A 157 15.54 -8.80 10.51
C VAL A 157 15.09 -10.26 10.55
N HIS A 158 15.47 -11.06 9.55
CA HIS A 158 15.10 -12.48 9.51
C HIS A 158 15.78 -13.29 10.61
N ALA A 159 17.07 -13.05 10.85
CA ALA A 159 17.82 -13.73 11.88
C ALA A 159 17.25 -13.44 13.27
N LEU A 160 16.89 -12.17 13.56
CA LEU A 160 16.19 -11.81 14.80
C LEU A 160 14.84 -12.54 14.91
N MET A 161 14.03 -12.49 13.85
CA MET A 161 12.73 -13.16 13.82
C MET A 161 12.87 -14.66 14.11
N GLN A 162 13.77 -15.38 13.43
CA GLN A 162 14.01 -16.81 13.65
C GLN A 162 14.53 -17.10 15.07
N GLN A 163 15.40 -16.24 15.61
CA GLN A 163 15.91 -16.39 16.96
C GLN A 163 14.79 -16.28 17.99
N LEU A 164 13.90 -15.31 17.81
CA LEU A 164 12.71 -15.13 18.65
C LEU A 164 11.72 -16.29 18.49
N GLU A 165 11.51 -16.83 17.28
CA GLU A 165 10.66 -18.01 17.06
C GLU A 165 11.16 -19.24 17.81
N ARG A 166 12.49 -19.44 17.88
CA ARG A 166 13.10 -20.53 18.67
C ARG A 166 12.97 -20.32 20.18
N GLN A 167 12.73 -19.08 20.63
CA GLN A 167 12.59 -18.70 22.03
C GLN A 167 11.21 -18.04 22.26
N PRO A 168 10.12 -18.83 22.28
CA PRO A 168 8.79 -18.31 22.49
C PRO A 168 8.68 -17.61 23.86
N GLN A 169 8.11 -16.42 23.86
CA GLN A 169 7.89 -15.61 25.05
C GLN A 169 6.38 -15.44 25.26
N PRO A 170 5.83 -15.78 26.43
CA PRO A 170 4.42 -15.52 26.74
C PRO A 170 4.05 -14.06 26.50
N GLY A 171 2.89 -13.80 25.91
CA GLY A 171 2.40 -12.46 25.59
C GLY A 171 2.96 -11.86 24.30
N ARG A 172 3.93 -12.47 23.62
CA ARG A 172 4.28 -12.12 22.24
C ARG A 172 3.30 -12.80 21.28
N LEU A 173 2.54 -12.02 20.52
CA LEU A 173 1.42 -12.50 19.72
C LEU A 173 1.84 -12.78 18.26
N GLU A 174 2.49 -11.80 17.62
CA GLU A 174 2.85 -11.87 16.20
C GLU A 174 4.17 -11.13 15.94
N MET A 175 4.86 -11.54 14.88
CA MET A 175 6.03 -10.83 14.35
C MET A 175 5.86 -10.63 12.84
N THR A 176 5.99 -9.38 12.40
CA THR A 176 5.77 -9.01 11.00
C THR A 176 7.03 -8.32 10.47
N PRO A 177 7.80 -8.97 9.58
CA PRO A 177 9.01 -8.37 9.01
C PRO A 177 8.69 -7.37 7.89
N GLY A 178 9.31 -6.20 7.95
CA GLY A 178 9.41 -5.25 6.85
C GLY A 178 10.75 -5.36 6.11
N ILE A 179 11.11 -4.35 5.33
CA ILE A 179 12.37 -4.32 4.57
C ILE A 179 13.59 -4.27 5.49
N ARG A 180 13.59 -3.35 6.45
CA ARG A 180 14.70 -3.12 7.40
C ARG A 180 14.21 -3.07 8.84
N SER A 181 13.06 -3.67 9.10
CA SER A 181 12.41 -3.63 10.41
C SER A 181 11.69 -4.92 10.76
N LEU A 182 11.51 -5.16 12.05
CA LEU A 182 10.63 -6.21 12.58
C LEU A 182 9.62 -5.55 13.52
N GLN A 183 8.33 -5.69 13.23
CA GLN A 183 7.28 -5.31 14.18
C GLN A 183 6.92 -6.50 15.05
N ILE A 184 6.72 -6.25 16.34
CA ILE A 184 6.34 -7.25 17.33
C ILE A 184 5.02 -6.81 17.97
N HIS A 185 3.98 -7.58 17.73
CA HIS A 185 2.68 -7.44 18.40
C HIS A 185 2.73 -8.20 19.72
N PHE A 186 2.33 -7.56 20.82
CA PHE A 186 2.38 -8.16 22.15
C PHE A 186 1.23 -7.68 23.04
N ASP A 187 0.93 -8.49 24.05
CA ASP A 187 0.03 -8.15 25.15
C ASP A 187 0.84 -7.64 26.35
N PRO A 188 0.86 -6.31 26.65
CA PRO A 188 1.56 -5.75 27.80
C PRO A 188 1.12 -6.30 29.16
N THR A 189 -0.10 -6.86 29.26
CA THR A 189 -0.61 -7.42 30.52
C THR A 189 0.01 -8.79 30.85
N ILE A 190 0.50 -9.50 29.82
CA ILE A 190 1.18 -10.80 29.94
C ILE A 190 2.70 -10.61 29.83
N CYS A 191 3.14 -9.73 28.93
CA CYS A 191 4.54 -9.44 28.67
C CYS A 191 4.81 -7.94 28.84
N PRO A 192 5.30 -7.51 30.02
CA PRO A 192 5.63 -6.11 30.22
C PRO A 192 6.62 -5.62 29.16
N ARG A 193 6.35 -4.46 28.56
CA ARG A 193 7.15 -3.91 27.45
C ARG A 193 8.65 -3.86 27.73
N ALA A 194 9.03 -3.50 28.95
CA ALA A 194 10.44 -3.44 29.36
C ALA A 194 11.12 -4.82 29.28
N ILE A 195 10.39 -5.90 29.59
CA ILE A 195 10.89 -7.28 29.47
C ILE A 195 11.03 -7.65 27.99
N LEU A 196 10.03 -7.37 27.16
CA LEU A 196 10.12 -7.60 25.72
C LEU A 196 11.28 -6.84 25.09
N LEU A 197 11.44 -5.55 25.42
CA LEU A 197 12.54 -4.71 24.94
C LEU A 197 13.90 -5.31 25.30
N LYS A 198 14.07 -5.76 26.54
CA LYS A 198 15.30 -6.43 26.99
C LYS A 198 15.55 -7.72 26.19
N THR A 199 14.53 -8.56 26.00
CA THR A 199 14.65 -9.77 25.19
C THR A 199 15.04 -9.49 23.74
N LEU A 200 14.49 -8.44 23.13
CA LEU A 200 14.84 -8.03 21.76
C LEU A 200 16.32 -7.61 21.67
N ILE A 201 16.80 -6.82 22.64
CA ILE A 201 18.20 -6.37 22.70
C ILE A 201 19.14 -7.56 22.88
N GLU A 202 18.84 -8.46 23.83
CA GLU A 202 19.66 -9.65 24.09
C GLU A 202 19.69 -10.60 22.89
N ALA A 203 18.54 -10.81 22.23
CA ALA A 203 18.44 -11.63 21.03
C ALA A 203 19.24 -11.04 19.87
N ASP A 204 19.16 -9.74 19.64
CA ASP A 204 19.90 -9.04 18.59
C ASP A 204 21.43 -9.09 18.81
N LEU A 205 21.88 -8.82 20.04
CA LEU A 205 23.30 -8.94 20.42
C LEU A 205 23.82 -10.36 20.21
N GLY A 206 22.98 -11.37 20.49
CA GLY A 206 23.32 -12.78 20.29
C GLY A 206 23.50 -13.20 18.83
N LEU A 207 23.04 -12.39 17.86
CA LEU A 207 23.23 -12.68 16.43
C LEU A 207 24.66 -12.44 15.95
N GLY A 208 25.38 -11.50 16.58
CA GLY A 208 26.71 -11.08 16.12
C GLY A 208 26.73 -10.57 14.68
N ASP A 209 27.85 -10.79 14.01
CA ASP A 209 28.07 -10.45 12.59
C ASP A 209 27.45 -11.53 11.68
N LEU A 210 26.67 -11.09 10.69
CA LEU A 210 25.93 -11.95 9.77
C LEU A 210 26.53 -11.99 8.35
N ARG A 211 27.76 -11.51 8.11
CA ARG A 211 28.37 -11.46 6.77
C ARG A 211 28.33 -12.78 6.00
N ASP A 212 28.44 -13.92 6.69
CA ASP A 212 28.43 -15.26 6.10
C ASP A 212 27.04 -15.94 6.11
N ALA A 213 25.99 -15.22 6.51
CA ALA A 213 24.66 -15.77 6.65
C ALA A 213 24.09 -16.28 5.31
N ARG A 214 23.29 -17.33 5.43
CA ARG A 214 22.65 -18.07 4.32
C ARG A 214 21.20 -18.36 4.68
N VAL A 215 20.32 -18.29 3.69
CA VAL A 215 18.89 -18.59 3.84
C VAL A 215 18.40 -19.47 2.68
N PRO A 216 17.48 -20.41 2.92
CA PRO A 216 16.77 -21.08 1.83
C PRO A 216 16.11 -20.05 0.91
N SER A 217 16.27 -20.22 -0.40
CA SER A 217 15.82 -19.25 -1.39
C SER A 217 15.45 -19.98 -2.67
N ARG A 218 14.15 -20.16 -2.89
CA ARG A 218 13.65 -20.84 -4.09
C ARG A 218 13.61 -19.87 -5.25
N THR A 219 13.98 -20.31 -6.45
CA THR A 219 13.67 -19.56 -7.66
C THR A 219 12.28 -19.95 -8.16
N VAL A 220 11.34 -19.00 -8.15
CA VAL A 220 9.94 -19.20 -8.56
C VAL A 220 9.72 -18.52 -9.91
N TRP A 221 9.46 -19.34 -10.93
CA TRP A 221 9.26 -18.86 -12.30
C TRP A 221 7.78 -18.56 -12.56
N LEU A 222 7.44 -17.27 -12.64
CA LEU A 222 6.07 -16.79 -12.83
C LEU A 222 5.80 -16.39 -14.30
N PRO A 223 4.67 -16.80 -14.89
CA PRO A 223 4.25 -16.27 -16.19
C PRO A 223 3.84 -14.81 -16.06
N LEU A 224 4.26 -13.95 -16.99
CA LEU A 224 3.87 -12.56 -17.04
C LEU A 224 3.30 -12.20 -18.40
N SER A 225 2.03 -11.77 -18.42
CA SER A 225 1.44 -11.07 -19.57
C SER A 225 1.85 -9.60 -19.49
N TRP A 226 2.68 -9.17 -20.44
CA TRP A 226 3.21 -7.81 -20.51
C TRP A 226 2.14 -6.82 -20.98
N ASP A 227 2.03 -5.66 -20.32
CA ASP A 227 1.01 -4.63 -20.64
C ASP A 227 -0.44 -5.18 -20.72
N ASP A 228 -0.77 -6.04 -19.76
CA ASP A 228 -2.02 -6.80 -19.71
C ASP A 228 -3.26 -5.89 -19.77
N ALA A 229 -4.32 -6.36 -20.44
CA ALA A 229 -5.55 -5.61 -20.64
C ALA A 229 -6.19 -5.11 -19.33
N ALA A 230 -6.14 -5.91 -18.26
CA ALA A 230 -6.70 -5.51 -16.96
C ALA A 230 -5.90 -4.35 -16.31
N CYS A 231 -4.59 -4.27 -16.56
CA CYS A 231 -3.78 -3.15 -16.09
C CYS A 231 -4.11 -1.87 -16.86
N ARG A 232 -4.27 -1.97 -18.19
CA ARG A 232 -4.69 -0.83 -19.03
C ARG A 232 -6.07 -0.30 -18.66
N GLU A 233 -6.99 -1.20 -18.31
CA GLU A 233 -8.30 -0.81 -17.78
C GLU A 233 -8.17 -0.02 -16.47
N ALA A 234 -7.38 -0.50 -15.52
CA ALA A 234 -7.16 0.22 -14.25
C ALA A 234 -6.55 1.63 -14.48
N ILE A 235 -5.63 1.77 -15.44
CA ILE A 235 -5.03 3.06 -15.82
C ILE A 235 -6.07 3.98 -16.46
N SER A 236 -6.92 3.44 -17.34
CA SER A 236 -8.00 4.18 -17.99
C SER A 236 -9.00 4.71 -16.96
N ARG A 237 -9.47 3.84 -16.06
CA ARG A 237 -10.37 4.21 -14.94
C ARG A 237 -9.75 5.33 -14.10
N TYR A 238 -8.49 5.17 -13.68
CA TYR A 238 -7.78 6.18 -12.91
C TYR A 238 -7.69 7.54 -13.61
N THR A 239 -7.37 7.53 -14.90
CA THR A 239 -7.23 8.76 -15.70
C THR A 239 -8.57 9.50 -15.82
N GLN A 240 -9.67 8.76 -15.89
CA GLN A 240 -11.01 9.33 -16.02
C GLN A 240 -11.57 9.86 -14.69
N SER A 241 -11.44 9.10 -13.61
CA SER A 241 -12.17 9.38 -12.36
C SER A 241 -11.33 9.99 -11.25
N VAL A 242 -10.00 9.84 -11.28
CA VAL A 242 -9.14 10.21 -10.14
C VAL A 242 -8.21 11.36 -10.47
N ARG A 243 -7.40 11.22 -11.52
CA ARG A 243 -6.42 12.26 -11.89
C ARG A 243 -6.17 12.31 -13.40
N PRO A 244 -6.99 13.07 -14.14
CA PRO A 244 -6.71 13.39 -15.53
C PRO A 244 -5.34 14.07 -15.67
N GLY A 245 -4.55 13.64 -16.66
CA GLY A 245 -3.25 14.24 -16.96
C GLY A 245 -2.13 13.90 -15.96
N ALA A 246 -2.29 12.86 -15.14
CA ALA A 246 -1.20 12.39 -14.29
C ALA A 246 0.05 12.02 -15.13
N PRO A 247 1.27 12.39 -14.72
CA PRO A 247 2.46 12.21 -15.56
C PRO A 247 2.85 10.76 -15.87
N TRP A 248 2.33 9.80 -15.10
CA TRP A 248 2.48 8.36 -15.34
C TRP A 248 1.39 7.75 -16.23
N CYS A 249 0.44 8.57 -16.70
CA CYS A 249 -0.62 8.17 -17.62
C CYS A 249 -0.39 8.84 -18.98
N PRO A 250 -0.83 8.23 -20.10
CA PRO A 250 -1.66 7.02 -20.19
C PRO A 250 -0.88 5.70 -20.13
N SER A 251 0.45 5.72 -20.05
CA SER A 251 1.28 4.51 -20.02
C SER A 251 2.30 4.55 -18.88
N ASN A 252 2.08 3.68 -17.89
CA ASN A 252 3.01 3.46 -16.79
C ASN A 252 4.37 2.97 -17.28
N ILE A 253 4.40 2.13 -18.31
CA ILE A 253 5.61 1.56 -18.87
C ILE A 253 6.45 2.64 -19.57
N GLU A 254 5.80 3.54 -20.33
CA GLU A 254 6.48 4.71 -20.89
C GLU A 254 7.04 5.60 -19.78
N PHE A 255 6.27 5.83 -18.72
CA PHE A 255 6.75 6.59 -17.57
C PHE A 255 7.96 5.94 -16.91
N ILE A 256 7.94 4.63 -16.67
CA ILE A 256 9.08 3.86 -16.14
C ILE A 256 10.32 4.07 -17.00
N ARG A 257 10.17 3.98 -18.34
CA ARG A 257 11.25 4.24 -19.29
C ARG A 257 11.82 5.66 -19.10
N ARG A 258 10.95 6.67 -19.11
CA ARG A 258 11.33 8.09 -19.05
C ARG A 258 12.05 8.43 -17.76
N ILE A 259 11.48 8.06 -16.60
CA ILE A 259 12.03 8.40 -15.29
C ILE A 259 13.32 7.66 -14.97
N ASN A 260 13.60 6.53 -15.64
CA ASN A 260 14.85 5.78 -15.47
C ASN A 260 15.90 6.06 -16.56
N GLY A 261 15.62 6.96 -17.51
CA GLY A 261 16.57 7.31 -18.58
C GLY A 261 16.85 6.17 -19.56
N LEU A 262 15.86 5.30 -19.78
CA LEU A 262 15.96 4.17 -20.69
C LEU A 262 15.63 4.59 -22.14
N GLU A 263 16.26 3.92 -23.09
CA GLU A 263 16.19 4.29 -24.52
C GLU A 263 14.86 3.88 -25.15
N SER A 264 14.25 2.80 -24.66
CA SER A 264 13.03 2.24 -25.22
C SER A 264 12.18 1.52 -24.17
N VAL A 265 10.90 1.33 -24.49
CA VAL A 265 10.01 0.47 -23.70
C VAL A 265 10.48 -0.99 -23.73
N GLU A 266 11.13 -1.44 -24.80
CA GLU A 266 11.69 -2.80 -24.86
C GLU A 266 12.82 -2.96 -23.83
N GLN A 267 13.64 -1.95 -23.58
CA GLN A 267 14.67 -2.01 -22.53
C GLN A 267 14.05 -2.14 -21.13
N VAL A 268 12.88 -1.53 -20.88
CA VAL A 268 12.11 -1.74 -19.64
C VAL A 268 11.72 -3.21 -19.52
N LYS A 269 11.18 -3.77 -20.61
CA LYS A 269 10.73 -5.15 -20.69
C LYS A 269 11.88 -6.14 -20.46
N GLU A 270 13.00 -5.96 -21.16
CA GLU A 270 14.20 -6.76 -20.97
C GLU A 270 14.70 -6.70 -19.53
N THR A 271 14.74 -5.50 -18.93
CA THR A 271 15.13 -5.34 -17.52
C THR A 271 14.21 -6.13 -16.59
N VAL A 272 12.90 -6.08 -16.81
CA VAL A 272 11.91 -6.80 -15.98
C VAL A 272 12.05 -8.32 -16.11
N PHE A 273 12.21 -8.83 -17.33
CA PHE A 273 12.32 -10.28 -17.57
C PHE A 273 13.69 -10.85 -17.17
N ASN A 274 14.77 -10.06 -17.20
CA ASN A 274 16.12 -10.52 -16.85
C ASN A 274 16.43 -10.41 -15.35
N ALA A 275 15.62 -9.68 -14.58
CA ALA A 275 15.81 -9.50 -13.15
C ALA A 275 15.55 -10.78 -12.34
N ALA A 276 16.22 -10.87 -11.19
CA ALA A 276 15.91 -11.81 -10.10
C ALA A 276 15.39 -10.98 -8.92
N TYR A 277 14.12 -11.10 -8.59
CA TYR A 277 13.51 -10.28 -7.54
C TYR A 277 13.46 -11.06 -6.22
N LEU A 278 14.26 -10.63 -5.25
CA LEU A 278 14.26 -11.22 -3.91
C LEU A 278 13.03 -10.73 -3.15
N VAL A 279 12.18 -11.65 -2.69
CA VAL A 279 11.01 -11.38 -1.85
C VAL A 279 11.49 -10.99 -0.45
N MET A 280 11.31 -9.71 -0.12
CA MET A 280 11.72 -9.13 1.15
C MET A 280 10.62 -9.25 2.20
N GLY A 281 9.36 -9.14 1.80
CA GLY A 281 8.21 -9.23 2.70
C GLY A 281 6.96 -9.72 1.97
N LEU A 282 5.91 -9.98 2.74
CA LEU A 282 4.60 -10.39 2.24
C LEU A 282 3.52 -9.48 2.84
N GLY A 283 2.42 -9.30 2.12
CA GLY A 283 1.32 -8.41 2.52
C GLY A 283 1.50 -6.95 2.11
N ASP A 284 2.26 -6.68 1.03
CA ASP A 284 2.37 -5.35 0.38
C ASP A 284 1.67 -5.38 -0.99
N VAL A 285 0.35 -5.17 -1.10
CA VAL A 285 -0.60 -5.06 0.00
C VAL A 285 -1.59 -6.24 0.01
N TYR A 286 -1.85 -6.77 1.21
CA TYR A 286 -2.76 -7.89 1.50
C TYR A 286 -2.35 -9.27 0.94
N LEU A 287 -2.98 -10.31 1.47
CA LEU A 287 -3.05 -11.68 0.93
C LEU A 287 -1.79 -12.17 0.20
N GLY A 288 -0.66 -12.23 0.91
CA GLY A 288 0.58 -12.80 0.36
C GLY A 288 1.22 -12.01 -0.78
N ALA A 289 0.76 -10.79 -1.07
CA ALA A 289 1.37 -9.89 -2.05
C ALA A 289 2.84 -9.64 -1.66
N PRO A 290 3.82 -9.96 -2.52
CA PRO A 290 5.22 -9.78 -2.18
C PRO A 290 5.61 -8.30 -2.25
N VAL A 291 6.48 -7.86 -1.36
CA VAL A 291 7.40 -6.75 -1.68
C VAL A 291 8.75 -7.35 -2.03
N ALA A 292 9.20 -7.13 -3.26
CA ALA A 292 10.42 -7.71 -3.78
C ALA A 292 11.33 -6.65 -4.40
N THR A 293 12.64 -6.90 -4.45
CA THR A 293 13.61 -6.02 -5.12
C THR A 293 14.53 -6.84 -6.01
N PRO A 294 14.95 -6.31 -7.18
CA PRO A 294 16.04 -6.91 -7.94
C PRO A 294 17.32 -7.06 -7.09
N LEU A 295 17.92 -8.25 -7.17
CA LEU A 295 19.22 -8.55 -6.57
C LEU A 295 20.31 -7.66 -7.19
N ASP A 296 20.41 -7.64 -8.52
CA ASP A 296 21.31 -6.75 -9.26
C ASP A 296 20.76 -5.31 -9.19
N PRO A 297 21.50 -4.35 -8.60
CA PRO A 297 21.07 -2.96 -8.54
C PRO A 297 20.82 -2.31 -9.91
N ARG A 298 21.42 -2.83 -10.99
CA ARG A 298 21.20 -2.37 -12.37
C ARG A 298 19.82 -2.73 -12.92
N HIS A 299 19.09 -3.61 -12.25
CA HIS A 299 17.72 -3.95 -12.60
C HIS A 299 16.68 -3.19 -11.74
N ARG A 300 17.12 -2.36 -10.78
CA ARG A 300 16.23 -1.54 -9.93
C ARG A 300 15.72 -0.33 -10.70
N LEU A 301 14.62 -0.54 -11.42
CA LEU A 301 13.81 0.52 -12.00
C LEU A 301 13.12 1.28 -10.86
N VAL A 302 13.48 2.54 -10.66
CA VAL A 302 12.94 3.37 -9.59
C VAL A 302 11.79 4.22 -10.13
N THR A 303 10.65 4.18 -9.46
CA THR A 303 9.45 4.93 -9.86
C THR A 303 8.83 5.65 -8.66
N THR A 304 7.83 6.48 -8.92
CA THR A 304 6.93 6.94 -7.86
C THR A 304 5.73 6.02 -7.68
N LYS A 305 5.21 5.94 -6.46
CA LYS A 305 3.84 5.50 -6.21
C LYS A 305 2.86 6.57 -6.75
N TYR A 306 1.66 6.16 -7.14
CA TYR A 306 0.58 7.03 -7.61
C TYR A 306 0.23 8.09 -6.55
N ASN A 307 -0.15 9.30 -7.00
CA ASN A 307 -0.65 10.37 -6.14
C ASN A 307 -1.91 11.04 -6.74
N PRO A 308 -3.11 10.83 -6.17
CA PRO A 308 -3.43 9.83 -5.14
C PRO A 308 -3.41 8.41 -5.72
N ALA A 309 -3.43 7.38 -4.86
CA ALA A 309 -3.47 5.97 -5.27
C ALA A 309 -4.75 5.62 -6.06
N ARG A 310 -4.71 4.53 -6.85
CA ARG A 310 -5.90 4.03 -7.54
C ARG A 310 -6.88 3.45 -6.53
N THR A 311 -8.17 3.61 -6.81
CA THR A 311 -9.25 2.97 -6.06
C THR A 311 -9.46 1.51 -6.48
N TRP A 312 -9.08 1.15 -7.71
CA TRP A 312 -9.19 -0.19 -8.26
C TRP A 312 -7.91 -0.68 -8.95
N THR A 313 -7.57 -1.94 -8.74
CA THR A 313 -6.44 -2.68 -9.33
C THR A 313 -6.88 -4.13 -9.43
N ALA A 314 -6.71 -4.72 -10.61
CA ALA A 314 -7.05 -6.12 -10.83
C ALA A 314 -6.14 -7.06 -10.03
N GLU A 315 -6.70 -8.20 -9.62
CA GLU A 315 -5.96 -9.24 -8.90
C GLU A 315 -4.74 -9.73 -9.72
N ASN A 316 -3.60 -9.79 -9.04
CA ASN A 316 -2.27 -10.19 -9.51
C ASN A 316 -1.72 -9.37 -10.67
N SER A 317 -2.19 -8.13 -10.82
CA SER A 317 -1.40 -7.11 -11.49
C SER A 317 -0.01 -7.01 -10.84
N VAL A 318 0.99 -6.77 -11.65
CA VAL A 318 2.40 -6.62 -11.25
C VAL A 318 2.77 -5.16 -11.42
N GLY A 319 3.33 -4.56 -10.38
CA GLY A 319 3.71 -3.16 -10.40
C GLY A 319 5.04 -2.86 -9.74
N ILE A 320 5.61 -1.70 -10.06
CA ILE A 320 6.86 -1.16 -9.53
C ILE A 320 6.57 0.17 -8.81
N GLY A 321 6.99 0.30 -7.57
CA GLY A 321 6.82 1.49 -6.73
C GLY A 321 8.08 1.75 -5.91
N GLY A 322 8.72 2.91 -6.08
CA GLY A 322 10.10 3.06 -5.61
C GLY A 322 11.01 2.08 -6.34
N ALA A 323 11.94 1.46 -5.63
CA ALA A 323 12.77 0.36 -6.14
C ALA A 323 12.12 -1.04 -6.00
N TYR A 324 10.84 -1.11 -5.61
CA TYR A 324 10.18 -2.36 -5.24
C TYR A 324 9.19 -2.86 -6.29
N LEU A 325 9.07 -4.17 -6.38
CA LEU A 325 8.05 -4.89 -7.15
C LEU A 325 7.00 -5.46 -6.20
N CYS A 326 5.74 -5.34 -6.61
CA CYS A 326 4.56 -5.91 -5.96
C CYS A 326 3.78 -6.78 -6.95
N VAL A 327 3.15 -7.85 -6.44
CA VAL A 327 2.07 -8.58 -7.13
C VAL A 327 0.81 -8.51 -6.27
N TYR A 328 -0.23 -7.82 -6.73
CA TYR A 328 -1.45 -7.60 -5.93
C TYR A 328 -2.15 -8.92 -5.61
N GLY A 329 -2.27 -9.27 -4.33
CA GLY A 329 -2.84 -10.56 -3.88
C GLY A 329 -4.35 -10.67 -4.04
N MET A 330 -5.03 -9.53 -4.14
CA MET A 330 -6.47 -9.39 -4.34
C MET A 330 -6.78 -8.18 -5.22
N GLU A 331 -8.01 -8.11 -5.71
CA GLU A 331 -8.57 -6.89 -6.28
C GLU A 331 -8.72 -5.81 -5.19
N GLY A 332 -8.35 -4.57 -5.50
CA GLY A 332 -8.46 -3.47 -4.52
C GLY A 332 -7.64 -2.23 -4.87
N PRO A 333 -7.44 -1.30 -3.93
CA PRO A 333 -6.65 -0.09 -4.16
C PRO A 333 -5.16 -0.40 -4.35
N GLY A 334 -4.47 0.44 -5.12
CA GLY A 334 -3.06 0.21 -5.45
C GLY A 334 -2.31 1.45 -5.91
N GLY A 335 -1.05 1.55 -5.53
CA GLY A 335 -0.19 2.70 -5.81
C GLY A 335 0.96 2.45 -6.79
N TYR A 336 1.26 1.21 -7.17
CA TYR A 336 2.48 0.90 -7.93
C TYR A 336 2.24 1.08 -9.43
N GLN A 337 3.30 1.38 -10.18
CA GLN A 337 3.27 1.55 -11.64
C GLN A 337 3.20 0.19 -12.33
N PHE A 338 2.18 -0.07 -13.16
CA PHE A 338 2.00 -1.39 -13.75
C PHE A 338 3.02 -1.73 -14.83
N VAL A 339 3.39 -3.01 -14.89
CA VAL A 339 4.17 -3.62 -15.98
C VAL A 339 3.44 -4.77 -16.67
N GLY A 340 2.50 -5.43 -15.98
CA GLY A 340 1.78 -6.58 -16.51
C GLY A 340 0.94 -7.28 -15.46
N ARG A 341 0.55 -8.52 -15.72
CA ARG A 341 -0.23 -9.36 -14.81
C ARG A 341 0.30 -10.79 -14.78
N THR A 342 0.18 -11.46 -13.65
CA THR A 342 0.66 -12.83 -13.45
C THR A 342 -0.45 -13.74 -12.88
N LEU A 343 -0.07 -14.95 -12.48
CA LEU A 343 -0.95 -15.94 -11.88
C LEU A 343 -1.25 -15.64 -10.40
N GLN A 344 -2.08 -16.47 -9.78
CA GLN A 344 -2.59 -16.22 -8.44
C GLN A 344 -1.52 -16.32 -7.33
N MET A 345 -1.45 -15.31 -6.46
CA MET A 345 -0.53 -15.29 -5.30
C MET A 345 -1.14 -15.86 -4.01
N TRP A 346 -2.47 -15.87 -3.92
CA TRP A 346 -3.22 -16.32 -2.75
C TRP A 346 -4.33 -17.30 -3.12
N ASN A 347 -4.36 -18.45 -2.46
CA ASN A 347 -5.40 -19.46 -2.61
C ASN A 347 -6.13 -19.65 -1.27
N ARG A 348 -7.31 -19.05 -1.16
CA ARG A 348 -8.14 -19.12 0.05
C ARG A 348 -8.73 -20.51 0.27
N ASP A 349 -9.15 -21.16 -0.81
CA ASP A 349 -10.14 -22.23 -0.73
C ASP A 349 -9.51 -23.62 -0.84
N ARG A 350 -8.27 -23.74 -1.33
CA ARG A 350 -7.64 -25.03 -1.62
C ARG A 350 -6.17 -25.08 -1.24
N LYS A 351 -5.77 -26.23 -0.70
CA LYS A 351 -4.36 -26.64 -0.66
C LYS A 351 -4.03 -27.41 -1.94
N THR A 352 -2.95 -27.03 -2.60
CA THR A 352 -2.43 -27.70 -3.78
C THR A 352 -0.96 -28.05 -3.55
N ARG A 353 -0.29 -28.62 -4.56
CA ARG A 353 1.16 -28.86 -4.51
C ARG A 353 1.93 -27.56 -4.22
N ASP A 354 1.54 -26.47 -4.88
CA ASP A 354 2.23 -25.18 -4.78
C ASP A 354 1.68 -24.34 -3.61
N PHE A 355 0.38 -24.43 -3.33
CA PHE A 355 -0.27 -23.79 -2.17
C PHE A 355 -0.33 -24.72 -0.96
N THR A 356 0.81 -24.90 -0.29
CA THR A 356 0.88 -25.59 1.01
C THR A 356 0.35 -24.72 2.16
N GLN A 357 0.48 -23.41 2.00
CA GLN A 357 -0.19 -22.35 2.75
C GLN A 357 -1.06 -21.54 1.76
N PRO A 358 -1.98 -20.69 2.26
CA PRO A 358 -2.76 -19.83 1.37
C PRO A 358 -1.92 -18.90 0.50
N TRP A 359 -0.73 -18.47 0.96
CA TRP A 359 0.20 -17.64 0.18
C TRP A 359 1.22 -18.49 -0.59
N LEU A 360 1.51 -18.11 -1.84
CA LEU A 360 2.42 -18.84 -2.73
C LEU A 360 3.90 -18.66 -2.38
N LEU A 361 4.28 -17.41 -2.13
CA LEU A 361 5.67 -16.97 -2.00
C LEU A 361 6.11 -16.98 -0.54
N ARG A 362 7.42 -17.20 -0.32
CA ARG A 362 8.06 -17.21 1.00
C ARG A 362 9.10 -16.09 1.07
N PHE A 363 9.50 -15.73 2.29
CA PHE A 363 10.62 -14.81 2.46
C PHE A 363 11.86 -15.37 1.77
N PHE A 364 12.58 -14.49 1.07
CA PHE A 364 13.77 -14.80 0.28
C PHE A 364 13.55 -15.71 -0.94
N ASP A 365 12.32 -16.01 -1.34
CA ASP A 365 12.11 -16.52 -2.71
C ASP A 365 12.64 -15.50 -3.73
N GLN A 366 13.13 -16.00 -4.86
CA GLN A 366 13.56 -15.21 -6.00
C GLN A 366 12.55 -15.37 -7.12
N ILE A 367 11.80 -14.32 -7.42
CA ILE A 367 10.86 -14.31 -8.54
C ILE A 367 11.67 -14.11 -9.83
N ARG A 368 11.38 -14.94 -10.83
CA ARG A 368 11.79 -14.79 -12.22
C ARG A 368 10.54 -14.76 -13.09
N PHE A 369 10.44 -13.82 -14.02
CA PHE A 369 9.33 -13.81 -14.96
C PHE A 369 9.71 -14.47 -16.28
N TYR A 370 8.74 -15.10 -16.94
CA TYR A 370 8.84 -15.47 -18.35
C TYR A 370 7.59 -14.99 -19.10
N PRO A 371 7.74 -14.57 -20.37
CA PRO A 371 6.65 -13.95 -21.11
C PRO A 371 5.60 -14.99 -21.51
N VAL A 372 4.33 -14.63 -21.37
CA VAL A 372 3.19 -15.35 -21.94
C VAL A 372 2.24 -14.37 -22.62
N THR A 373 1.37 -14.86 -23.51
CA THR A 373 0.29 -14.04 -24.07
C THR A 373 -0.83 -13.85 -23.04
N HIS A 374 -1.72 -12.89 -23.30
CA HIS A 374 -2.88 -12.64 -22.45
C HIS A 374 -3.80 -13.88 -22.38
N GLU A 375 -4.03 -14.54 -23.50
CA GLU A 375 -4.87 -15.74 -23.62
C GLU A 375 -4.27 -16.91 -22.83
N ALA A 376 -2.95 -17.13 -22.99
CA ALA A 376 -2.24 -18.15 -22.23
C ALA A 376 -2.29 -17.86 -20.71
N LEU A 377 -2.16 -16.60 -20.30
CA LEU A 377 -2.29 -16.24 -18.89
C LEU A 377 -3.71 -16.50 -18.37
N ALA A 378 -4.74 -16.21 -19.16
CA ALA A 378 -6.12 -16.48 -18.76
C ALA A 378 -6.34 -17.98 -18.47
N GLU A 379 -5.89 -18.86 -19.38
CA GLU A 379 -5.95 -20.32 -19.17
C GLU A 379 -5.17 -20.77 -17.93
N ILE A 380 -3.97 -20.23 -17.72
CA ILE A 380 -3.15 -20.55 -16.54
C ILE A 380 -3.88 -20.15 -15.25
N ARG A 381 -4.48 -18.96 -15.23
CA ARG A 381 -5.20 -18.44 -14.06
C ARG A 381 -6.46 -19.23 -13.73
N GLU A 382 -7.11 -19.82 -14.71
CA GLU A 382 -8.24 -20.72 -14.47
C GLU A 382 -7.80 -22.05 -13.85
N ARG A 383 -6.66 -22.61 -14.28
CA ARG A 383 -6.21 -23.96 -13.89
C ARG A 383 -5.34 -24.01 -12.63
N PHE A 384 -4.45 -23.04 -12.45
CA PHE A 384 -3.48 -23.01 -11.35
C PHE A 384 -4.09 -23.09 -9.95
N PRO A 385 -5.21 -22.40 -9.62
CA PRO A 385 -5.83 -22.47 -8.29
C PRO A 385 -6.35 -23.87 -7.92
N TRP A 386 -6.56 -24.72 -8.93
CA TRP A 386 -6.96 -26.12 -8.78
C TRP A 386 -5.78 -27.09 -8.72
N GLY A 387 -4.55 -26.58 -8.84
CA GLY A 387 -3.34 -27.40 -8.93
C GLY A 387 -3.11 -28.03 -10.30
N ASP A 388 -3.87 -27.61 -11.32
CA ASP A 388 -3.77 -28.12 -12.70
C ASP A 388 -2.85 -27.25 -13.58
N TYR A 389 -1.78 -26.72 -13.00
CA TYR A 389 -0.74 -26.04 -13.74
C TYR A 389 0.61 -26.20 -13.01
N PRO A 390 1.62 -26.84 -13.62
CA PRO A 390 2.87 -27.10 -12.93
C PRO A 390 3.73 -25.83 -12.89
N LEU A 391 3.73 -25.14 -11.75
CA LEU A 391 4.68 -24.07 -11.49
C LEU A 391 6.12 -24.61 -11.43
N ARG A 392 7.05 -23.99 -12.15
CA ARG A 392 8.49 -24.30 -12.06
C ARG A 392 9.07 -23.59 -10.85
N VAL A 393 9.53 -24.38 -9.88
CA VAL A 393 10.21 -23.92 -8.67
C VAL A 393 11.52 -24.68 -8.55
N GLU A 394 12.61 -23.94 -8.33
CA GLU A 394 13.95 -24.50 -8.16
C GLU A 394 14.44 -24.22 -6.75
N GLU A 395 14.73 -25.27 -5.99
CA GLU A 395 15.27 -25.12 -4.64
C GLU A 395 16.70 -24.58 -4.69
N GLY A 396 17.04 -23.72 -3.72
CA GLY A 396 18.33 -23.04 -3.69
C GLY A 396 18.59 -22.36 -2.36
N GLU A 397 19.70 -21.64 -2.29
CA GLU A 397 20.14 -20.89 -1.12
C GLU A 397 20.64 -19.51 -1.57
N PHE A 398 20.37 -18.49 -0.76
CA PHE A 398 20.89 -17.14 -0.97
C PHE A 398 21.93 -16.84 0.11
N SER A 399 23.16 -16.53 -0.31
CA SER A 399 24.28 -16.21 0.57
C SER A 399 24.56 -14.72 0.58
N LEU A 400 24.60 -14.13 1.78
CA LEU A 400 24.88 -12.71 1.94
C LEU A 400 26.31 -12.36 1.51
N ARG A 401 27.29 -13.20 1.82
CA ARG A 401 28.68 -13.03 1.38
C ARG A 401 28.80 -12.97 -0.14
N ASP A 402 28.20 -13.94 -0.83
CA ASP A 402 28.30 -14.04 -2.29
C ASP A 402 27.62 -12.83 -2.95
N TYR A 403 26.51 -12.35 -2.36
CA TYR A 403 25.85 -11.11 -2.75
C TYR A 403 26.73 -9.86 -2.55
N GLN A 404 27.32 -9.69 -1.37
CA GLN A 404 28.21 -8.56 -1.06
C GLN A 404 29.43 -8.53 -2.00
N HIS A 405 30.02 -9.69 -2.27
CA HIS A 405 31.13 -9.80 -3.21
C HIS A 405 30.73 -9.39 -4.63
N MET A 406 29.54 -9.77 -5.11
CA MET A 406 29.02 -9.31 -6.40
C MET A 406 28.88 -7.78 -6.44
N LEU A 407 28.36 -7.16 -5.38
CA LEU A 407 28.24 -5.69 -5.31
C LEU A 407 29.61 -4.99 -5.36
N GLU A 408 30.62 -5.54 -4.69
CA GLU A 408 31.99 -5.00 -4.71
C GLU A 408 32.61 -5.13 -6.11
N GLN A 409 32.51 -6.32 -6.72
CA GLN A 409 33.05 -6.61 -8.05
C GLN A 409 32.42 -5.73 -9.14
N GLU A 410 31.10 -5.53 -9.08
CA GLU A 410 30.33 -4.81 -10.09
C GLU A 410 30.12 -3.32 -9.73
N SER A 411 30.75 -2.84 -8.64
CA SER A 411 30.53 -1.50 -8.06
C SER A 411 30.61 -0.35 -9.07
N ALA A 412 31.59 -0.40 -9.99
CA ALA A 412 31.73 0.62 -11.03
C ALA A 412 30.56 0.60 -12.05
N SER A 413 30.14 -0.59 -12.49
CA SER A 413 29.02 -0.75 -13.42
C SER A 413 27.69 -0.35 -12.77
N ILE A 414 27.48 -0.77 -11.51
CA ILE A 414 26.33 -0.39 -10.69
C ILE A 414 26.27 1.13 -10.51
N GLY A 415 27.39 1.75 -10.13
CA GLY A 415 27.47 3.21 -9.93
C GLY A 415 27.17 3.99 -11.20
N ALA A 416 27.69 3.56 -12.35
CA ALA A 416 27.39 4.20 -13.64
C ALA A 416 25.90 4.12 -14.00
N PHE A 417 25.26 2.95 -13.79
CA PHE A 417 23.83 2.78 -14.02
C PHE A 417 22.99 3.67 -13.09
N GLN A 418 23.30 3.66 -11.79
CA GLN A 418 22.59 4.46 -10.79
C GLN A 418 22.72 5.96 -11.07
N HIS A 419 23.90 6.42 -11.50
CA HIS A 419 24.11 7.82 -11.87
C HIS A 419 23.26 8.24 -13.08
N LYS A 420 23.25 7.44 -14.17
CA LYS A 420 22.41 7.69 -15.35
C LYS A 420 20.93 7.76 -14.97
N ARG A 421 20.47 6.80 -14.15
CA ARG A 421 19.09 6.74 -13.67
C ARG A 421 18.74 7.97 -12.82
N GLN A 422 19.61 8.34 -11.87
CA GLN A 422 19.37 9.48 -10.98
C GLN A 422 19.28 10.79 -11.76
N GLN A 423 20.13 10.98 -12.77
CA GLN A 423 20.05 12.15 -13.63
C GLN A 423 18.68 12.24 -14.34
N ALA A 424 18.22 11.15 -14.96
CA ALA A 424 16.92 11.13 -15.63
C ALA A 424 15.75 11.35 -14.66
N PHE A 425 15.88 10.84 -13.44
CA PHE A 425 14.92 11.03 -12.37
C PHE A 425 14.83 12.51 -11.95
N ASP A 426 15.97 13.16 -11.74
CA ASP A 426 16.04 14.58 -11.35
C ASP A 426 15.48 15.49 -12.46
N GLU A 427 15.75 15.16 -13.73
CA GLU A 427 15.20 15.86 -14.90
C GLU A 427 13.67 15.71 -15.01
N GLU A 428 13.13 14.49 -14.80
CA GLU A 428 11.69 14.26 -14.78
C GLU A 428 11.01 15.05 -13.65
N LEU A 429 11.59 15.02 -12.46
CA LEU A 429 11.07 15.75 -11.31
C LEU A 429 11.10 17.27 -11.50
N ALA A 430 12.15 17.79 -12.13
CA ALA A 430 12.23 19.20 -12.49
C ALA A 430 11.11 19.62 -13.46
N ARG A 431 10.79 18.78 -14.46
CA ARG A 431 9.65 19.02 -15.37
C ARG A 431 8.33 19.09 -14.60
N TRP A 432 8.07 18.15 -13.69
CA TRP A 432 6.82 18.13 -12.92
C TRP A 432 6.65 19.36 -12.04
N ARG A 433 7.74 19.88 -11.46
CA ARG A 433 7.73 21.13 -10.71
C ARG A 433 7.42 22.33 -11.59
N ALA A 434 8.00 22.38 -12.79
CA ALA A 434 7.74 23.45 -13.76
C ALA A 434 6.28 23.44 -14.26
N ASP A 435 5.72 22.24 -14.46
CA ASP A 435 4.36 22.05 -14.99
C ASP A 435 3.27 22.05 -13.90
N GLY A 436 3.63 22.29 -12.63
CA GLY A 436 2.68 22.28 -11.50
C GLY A 436 2.10 20.90 -11.16
N GLN A 437 2.66 19.82 -11.70
CA GLN A 437 2.18 18.44 -11.49
C GLN A 437 2.69 17.81 -10.18
N PHE A 438 3.62 18.46 -9.48
CA PHE A 438 4.20 17.94 -8.23
C PHE A 438 3.19 17.89 -7.09
N THR A 439 2.36 18.94 -6.95
CA THR A 439 1.28 19.03 -5.96
C THR A 439 -0.06 18.89 -6.64
N PHE A 440 -0.74 17.76 -6.44
CA PHE A 440 -2.15 17.62 -6.81
C PHE A 440 -3.01 17.88 -5.58
N ASP A 441 -3.51 19.11 -5.44
CA ASP A 441 -4.59 19.39 -4.50
C ASP A 441 -5.89 18.94 -5.15
N SER A 442 -6.48 17.87 -4.62
CA SER A 442 -7.85 17.45 -4.98
C SER A 442 -8.89 18.41 -4.39
N ALA A 443 -8.58 19.71 -4.34
CA ALA A 443 -9.25 20.71 -3.52
C ALA A 443 -10.77 20.59 -3.68
N LEU A 444 -11.40 20.42 -2.52
CA LEU A 444 -12.83 20.45 -2.29
C LEU A 444 -13.41 21.71 -2.91
N ALA A 445 -13.99 21.60 -4.10
CA ALA A 445 -14.88 22.64 -4.58
C ALA A 445 -16.17 22.51 -3.75
N GLU A 446 -16.28 23.31 -2.68
CA GLU A 446 -17.58 23.60 -2.08
C GLU A 446 -18.44 24.23 -3.18
N GLN A 447 -19.37 23.45 -3.72
CA GLN A 447 -20.41 23.97 -4.60
C GLN A 447 -21.60 24.41 -3.75
N GLU A 448 -22.09 25.61 -4.02
CA GLU A 448 -23.33 26.12 -3.45
C GLU A 448 -24.48 25.14 -3.75
N ASP A 449 -25.15 24.69 -2.69
CA ASP A 449 -26.38 23.92 -2.81
C ASP A 449 -27.49 24.80 -3.38
N ILE A 450 -27.72 24.70 -4.69
CA ILE A 450 -28.98 25.15 -5.27
C ILE A 450 -30.03 24.10 -4.89
N VAL A 451 -30.78 24.40 -3.84
CA VAL A 451 -32.00 23.64 -3.48
C VAL A 451 -33.08 24.00 -4.49
N GLU A 452 -33.11 23.33 -5.64
CA GLU A 452 -34.27 23.40 -6.54
C GLU A 452 -35.44 22.65 -5.90
N ALA A 453 -36.58 23.33 -5.77
CA ALA A 453 -37.82 22.68 -5.38
C ALA A 453 -38.19 21.60 -6.41
N ILE A 454 -38.41 20.37 -5.95
CA ILE A 454 -38.84 19.25 -6.81
C ILE A 454 -40.27 19.56 -7.31
N PRO A 455 -40.50 19.70 -8.64
CA PRO A 455 -41.84 19.93 -9.17
C PRO A 455 -42.81 18.79 -8.83
N GLU A 456 -44.12 19.06 -8.67
CA GLU A 456 -45.12 18.04 -8.27
C GLU A 456 -45.14 16.78 -9.18
N HIS A 457 -44.88 16.95 -10.48
CA HIS A 457 -44.86 15.85 -11.46
C HIS A 457 -43.50 15.13 -11.55
N CYS A 458 -42.51 15.57 -10.76
CA CYS A 458 -41.18 14.98 -10.74
C CYS A 458 -40.95 14.15 -9.47
N CYS A 459 -40.02 13.21 -9.56
CA CYS A 459 -39.43 12.48 -8.45
C CYS A 459 -37.95 12.87 -8.36
N GLY A 460 -37.51 13.32 -7.19
CA GLY A 460 -36.10 13.54 -6.92
C GLY A 460 -35.41 12.21 -6.59
N VAL A 461 -34.26 11.97 -7.20
CA VAL A 461 -33.36 10.89 -6.80
C VAL A 461 -32.28 11.50 -5.92
N GLU A 462 -32.22 11.06 -4.67
CA GLU A 462 -31.25 11.55 -3.70
C GLU A 462 -30.12 10.54 -3.48
N SER A 463 -28.94 11.05 -3.12
CA SER A 463 -27.81 10.21 -2.76
C SER A 463 -28.07 9.51 -1.43
N GLN A 464 -27.92 8.19 -1.38
CA GLN A 464 -28.07 7.42 -0.13
C GLN A 464 -26.86 7.57 0.81
N VAL A 465 -25.73 8.06 0.28
CA VAL A 465 -24.44 8.14 0.99
C VAL A 465 -23.70 9.44 0.66
N ALA A 466 -22.73 9.82 1.49
CA ALA A 466 -21.74 10.82 1.09
C ALA A 466 -20.70 10.18 0.16
N GLY A 467 -20.37 10.80 -0.97
CA GLY A 467 -19.50 10.21 -2.00
C GLY A 467 -19.18 11.17 -3.12
N SER A 468 -18.87 10.62 -4.30
CA SER A 468 -18.79 11.37 -5.56
C SER A 468 -19.53 10.65 -6.67
N VAL A 469 -20.10 11.38 -7.62
CA VAL A 469 -20.75 10.81 -8.80
C VAL A 469 -19.69 10.20 -9.71
N TRP A 470 -19.61 8.88 -9.82
CA TRP A 470 -18.61 8.23 -10.68
C TRP A 470 -19.05 8.22 -12.14
N GLN A 471 -20.30 7.85 -12.42
CA GLN A 471 -20.80 7.80 -13.79
C GLN A 471 -22.33 7.88 -13.82
N TRP A 472 -22.88 8.61 -14.79
CA TRP A 472 -24.28 8.48 -15.17
C TRP A 472 -24.42 7.47 -16.30
N LEU A 473 -25.37 6.55 -16.17
CA LEU A 473 -25.70 5.56 -17.20
C LEU A 473 -26.82 6.02 -18.11
N VAL A 474 -27.38 7.21 -17.84
CA VAL A 474 -28.50 7.82 -18.54
C VAL A 474 -28.22 9.28 -18.84
N GLN A 475 -28.99 9.85 -19.76
CA GLN A 475 -28.93 11.28 -20.11
C GLN A 475 -30.31 11.95 -19.96
N PRO A 476 -30.36 13.29 -19.78
CA PRO A 476 -31.63 14.02 -19.84
C PRO A 476 -32.41 13.72 -21.12
N GLY A 477 -33.71 13.46 -21.00
CA GLY A 477 -34.63 13.06 -22.06
C GLY A 477 -34.78 11.54 -22.23
N GLU A 478 -33.98 10.72 -21.54
CA GLU A 478 -34.03 9.26 -21.63
C GLU A 478 -35.14 8.66 -20.75
N GLN A 479 -35.82 7.61 -21.23
CA GLN A 479 -36.81 6.87 -20.45
C GLN A 479 -36.14 5.81 -19.57
N VAL A 480 -36.60 5.72 -18.33
CA VAL A 480 -36.11 4.75 -17.35
C VAL A 480 -37.27 4.02 -16.67
N SER A 481 -37.02 2.77 -16.28
CA SER A 481 -37.96 1.98 -15.48
C SER A 481 -37.62 2.03 -14.00
N GLU A 482 -38.62 1.87 -13.13
CA GLU A 482 -38.40 1.67 -11.70
C GLU A 482 -37.41 0.51 -11.47
N GLY A 483 -36.42 0.72 -10.59
CA GLY A 483 -35.35 -0.21 -10.29
C GLY A 483 -34.18 -0.22 -11.28
N GLN A 484 -34.28 0.44 -12.44
CA GLN A 484 -33.18 0.55 -13.40
C GLN A 484 -31.99 1.29 -12.77
N ILE A 485 -30.78 0.78 -12.98
CA ILE A 485 -29.55 1.48 -12.58
C ILE A 485 -29.34 2.66 -13.53
N ILE A 486 -29.34 3.86 -12.97
CA ILE A 486 -29.29 5.14 -13.69
C ILE A 486 -27.96 5.86 -13.48
N GLY A 487 -27.20 5.47 -12.46
CA GLY A 487 -25.86 5.99 -12.23
C GLY A 487 -25.11 5.17 -11.20
N ILE A 488 -23.86 5.58 -10.96
CA ILE A 488 -22.99 4.94 -9.99
C ILE A 488 -22.29 6.04 -9.19
N LEU A 489 -22.35 5.94 -7.86
CA LEU A 489 -21.57 6.76 -6.93
C LEU A 489 -20.31 5.99 -6.51
N GLU A 490 -19.23 6.71 -6.26
CA GLU A 490 -18.09 6.20 -5.51
C GLU A 490 -18.20 6.70 -4.05
N SER A 491 -18.28 5.78 -3.10
CA SER A 491 -18.26 6.10 -1.68
C SER A 491 -17.68 4.94 -0.89
N MET A 492 -16.99 5.23 0.21
CA MET A 492 -16.37 4.20 1.07
C MET A 492 -15.45 3.23 0.29
N LYS A 493 -14.87 3.70 -0.83
CA LYS A 493 -14.06 2.90 -1.79
C LYS A 493 -14.85 1.82 -2.53
N MET A 494 -16.16 2.01 -2.69
CA MET A 494 -17.05 1.10 -3.39
C MET A 494 -17.86 1.84 -4.45
N GLU A 495 -18.26 1.08 -5.47
CA GLU A 495 -19.24 1.49 -6.47
C GLU A 495 -20.64 1.22 -5.91
N ILE A 496 -21.47 2.27 -5.81
CA ILE A 496 -22.82 2.19 -5.28
C ILE A 496 -23.80 2.54 -6.40
N PRO A 497 -24.61 1.58 -6.88
CA PRO A 497 -25.58 1.85 -7.93
C PRO A 497 -26.67 2.80 -7.42
N VAL A 498 -26.96 3.82 -8.21
CA VAL A 498 -28.14 4.68 -8.07
C VAL A 498 -29.23 4.07 -8.92
N THR A 499 -30.35 3.71 -8.31
CA THR A 499 -31.51 3.15 -9.00
C THR A 499 -32.62 4.17 -9.15
N SER A 500 -33.39 4.05 -10.24
CA SER A 500 -34.58 4.87 -10.43
C SER A 500 -35.69 4.45 -9.47
N PRO A 501 -36.24 5.36 -8.65
CA PRO A 501 -37.37 5.04 -7.76
C PRO A 501 -38.71 4.96 -8.49
N VAL A 502 -38.78 5.39 -9.75
CA VAL A 502 -40.01 5.45 -10.55
C VAL A 502 -39.74 5.13 -12.03
N THR A 503 -40.77 4.72 -12.76
CA THR A 503 -40.74 4.73 -14.22
C THR A 503 -41.04 6.15 -14.73
N GLY A 504 -40.24 6.66 -15.67
CA GLY A 504 -40.36 8.04 -16.12
C GLY A 504 -39.29 8.46 -17.11
N THR A 505 -39.17 9.77 -17.32
CA THR A 505 -38.15 10.38 -18.20
C THR A 505 -37.17 11.20 -17.36
N ILE A 506 -35.86 11.02 -17.56
CA ILE A 506 -34.83 11.82 -16.89
C ILE A 506 -34.99 13.28 -17.31
N ARG A 507 -35.28 14.16 -16.37
CA ARG A 507 -35.49 15.59 -16.66
C ARG A 507 -34.18 16.37 -16.59
N THR A 508 -33.47 16.27 -15.47
CA THR A 508 -32.19 16.95 -15.26
C THR A 508 -31.26 16.11 -14.40
N LEU A 509 -29.97 16.18 -14.69
CA LEU A 509 -28.90 15.72 -13.82
C LEU A 509 -28.41 16.93 -13.02
N GLN A 510 -28.67 16.95 -11.72
CA GLN A 510 -28.31 18.06 -10.82
C GLN A 510 -26.83 18.04 -10.43
N ARG A 511 -26.15 16.91 -10.66
CA ARG A 511 -24.73 16.72 -10.37
C ARG A 511 -24.04 16.15 -11.59
N GLN A 512 -22.85 16.65 -11.91
CA GLN A 512 -22.05 16.12 -13.01
C GLN A 512 -21.14 15.00 -12.51
N GLN A 513 -20.62 14.23 -13.46
CA GLN A 513 -19.59 13.24 -13.18
C GLN A 513 -18.38 13.90 -12.48
N GLY A 514 -17.88 13.26 -11.42
CA GLY A 514 -16.81 13.77 -10.56
C GLY A 514 -17.27 14.68 -9.42
N HIS A 515 -18.52 15.17 -9.42
CA HIS A 515 -19.02 16.03 -8.34
C HIS A 515 -19.16 15.24 -7.03
N GLN A 516 -18.79 15.85 -5.90
CA GLN A 516 -19.04 15.30 -4.57
C GLN A 516 -20.50 15.46 -4.17
N VAL A 517 -20.99 14.51 -3.37
CA VAL A 517 -22.36 14.46 -2.89
C VAL A 517 -22.43 14.10 -1.40
N GLN A 518 -23.40 14.65 -0.67
CA GLN A 518 -23.75 14.24 0.68
C GLN A 518 -24.93 13.28 0.69
N ALA A 519 -25.11 12.51 1.77
CA ALA A 519 -26.32 11.72 1.95
C ALA A 519 -27.56 12.63 2.02
N GLY A 520 -28.61 12.28 1.29
CA GLY A 520 -29.84 13.08 1.12
C GLY A 520 -29.73 14.18 0.06
N GLN A 521 -28.57 14.38 -0.58
CA GLN A 521 -28.43 15.43 -1.58
C GLN A 521 -29.05 15.01 -2.92
N LEU A 522 -29.79 15.93 -3.55
CA LEU A 522 -30.47 15.69 -4.82
C LEU A 522 -29.45 15.47 -5.96
N LEU A 523 -29.58 14.33 -6.63
CA LEU A 523 -28.72 13.91 -7.75
C LEU A 523 -29.33 14.23 -9.11
N MET A 524 -30.62 13.95 -9.27
CA MET A 524 -31.36 14.15 -10.52
C MET A 524 -32.87 14.23 -10.30
N LEU A 525 -33.58 14.72 -11.32
CA LEU A 525 -35.03 14.75 -11.36
C LEU A 525 -35.54 13.83 -12.47
N ILE A 526 -36.57 13.03 -12.14
CA ILE A 526 -37.29 12.17 -13.09
C ILE A 526 -38.72 12.67 -13.21
N GLU A 527 -39.16 13.00 -14.41
CA GLU A 527 -40.57 13.26 -14.69
C GLU A 527 -41.33 11.93 -14.75
N LYS A 528 -42.31 11.76 -13.85
CA LYS A 528 -43.04 10.49 -13.72
C LYS A 528 -43.81 10.20 -14.99
N ALA A 529 -43.80 8.95 -15.46
CA ALA A 529 -44.71 8.52 -16.51
C ALA A 529 -46.16 8.66 -16.01
N ALA A 530 -47.04 9.14 -16.87
CA ALA A 530 -48.46 9.38 -16.56
C ALA A 530 -49.24 8.08 -16.26
#